data_AF-A0A6L6WKJ3-F1
#
_entry.id   AF-A0A6L6WKJ3-F1
#
_cell.length_a   1.000
_cell.length_b   1.000
_cell.length_c   1.000
_cell.angle_alpha   90.00
_cell.angle_beta   90.00
_cell.angle_gamma   90.00
#
_symmetry.space_group_name_H-M   'P 1'
#
loop_
_entity.id
_entity.type
_entity.pdbx_description
1 polymer ?
#
loop_
_entity_poly.entity_id
_entity_poly.type
_entity_poly.pdbx_seq_one_letter_code
_entity_poly.pdbx_strand_id
1 'polypeptide(L)'
;MDYRHICSAAMLAQHGLQTAHNAANNVGFDKEGLDAAIEAHSLRQILFRYIMLEIANVADVAGISRTLYKDHPELATMHSELSKAFEFFKYIRNKYVGHLVPDLTAKTFEWQPHAYTTLGKEESGQPLLLSWWVLETVINTYTDPSSGHKIFEGETDLNYPPDQDRFLNFLGETVVKSLKYTTRLIEVTVEKVEIPDLENDWVQLAIKAGKTEFEYLAKKR
;
A
#
# COMPACT_ATOMS: atom_id res chain seq x y z
N MET A 1 -14.33 18.86 9.82
CA MET A 1 -13.25 17.97 9.34
C MET A 1 -12.32 17.73 10.50
N ASP A 2 -11.91 16.48 10.76
CA ASP A 2 -10.95 16.18 11.83
C ASP A 2 -9.53 16.27 11.26
N TYR A 3 -8.91 17.46 11.35
CA TYR A 3 -7.56 17.69 10.82
C TYR A 3 -6.50 16.88 11.56
N ARG A 4 -6.71 16.59 12.85
CA ARG A 4 -5.80 15.73 13.62
C ARG A 4 -5.81 14.32 13.04
N HIS A 5 -6.99 13.77 12.75
CA HIS A 5 -7.08 12.46 12.10
C HIS A 5 -6.39 12.44 10.72
N ILE A 6 -6.67 13.43 9.86
CA ILE A 6 -6.04 13.49 8.52
C ILE A 6 -4.52 13.60 8.64
N CYS A 7 -4.02 14.50 9.48
CA CYS A 7 -2.59 14.71 9.68
C CYS A 7 -1.92 13.42 10.20
N SER A 8 -2.46 12.81 11.26
CA SER A 8 -1.91 11.57 11.82
C SER A 8 -1.95 10.41 10.81
N ALA A 9 -3.05 10.23 10.08
CA ALA A 9 -3.17 9.17 9.10
C ALA A 9 -2.19 9.37 7.92
N ALA A 10 -2.02 10.61 7.45
CA ALA A 10 -1.04 10.95 6.41
C ALA A 10 0.40 10.69 6.90
N MET A 11 0.74 11.09 8.13
CA MET A 11 2.06 10.84 8.72
C MET A 11 2.38 9.35 8.83
N LEU A 12 1.44 8.54 9.33
CA LEU A 12 1.64 7.10 9.48
C LEU A 12 1.81 6.42 8.13
N ALA A 13 0.92 6.71 7.16
CA ALA A 13 1.00 6.15 5.82
C ALA A 13 2.30 6.56 5.10
N GLN A 14 2.71 7.83 5.22
CA GLN A 14 3.97 8.32 4.67
C GLN A 14 5.18 7.60 5.27
N HIS A 15 5.22 7.49 6.61
CA HIS A 15 6.33 6.84 7.30
C HIS A 15 6.46 5.37 6.90
N GLY A 16 5.34 4.63 6.89
CA GLY A 16 5.30 3.24 6.47
C GLY A 16 5.74 3.08 5.01
N LEU A 17 5.20 3.89 4.11
CA LEU A 17 5.52 3.86 2.69
C LEU A 17 7.00 4.14 2.42
N GLN A 18 7.55 5.20 3.02
CA GLN A 18 8.95 5.59 2.86
C GLN A 18 9.89 4.51 3.40
N THR A 19 9.59 3.98 4.58
CA THR A 19 10.41 2.95 5.24
C THR A 19 10.44 1.67 4.40
N ALA A 20 9.28 1.19 3.97
CA ALA A 20 9.20 -0.02 3.17
C ALA A 20 9.83 0.15 1.78
N HIS A 21 9.67 1.31 1.14
CA HIS A 21 10.32 1.60 -0.13
C HIS A 21 11.85 1.59 -0.01
N ASN A 22 12.40 2.27 1.00
CA ASN A 22 13.84 2.28 1.25
C ASN A 22 14.36 0.88 1.56
N ALA A 23 13.66 0.12 2.41
CA ALA A 23 14.01 -1.26 2.72
C ALA A 23 13.99 -2.13 1.45
N ALA A 24 12.94 -2.05 0.63
CA ALA A 24 12.77 -2.88 -0.57
C ALA A 24 13.88 -2.65 -1.61
N ASN A 25 14.40 -1.42 -1.67
CA ASN A 25 15.52 -1.09 -2.54
C ASN A 25 16.86 -1.60 -2.00
N ASN A 26 17.00 -1.79 -0.68
CA ASN A 26 18.23 -2.22 -0.03
C ASN A 26 18.34 -3.73 0.21
N VAL A 27 17.26 -4.49 0.00
CA VAL A 27 17.26 -5.94 0.20
C VAL A 27 18.05 -6.64 -0.91
N GLY A 28 19.05 -7.45 -0.51
CA GLY A 28 19.74 -8.39 -1.40
C GLY A 28 21.08 -7.94 -1.97
N PHE A 29 21.65 -6.81 -1.51
CA PHE A 29 22.93 -6.32 -2.06
C PHE A 29 24.16 -7.17 -1.66
N ASP A 30 24.11 -7.96 -0.59
CA ASP A 30 25.32 -8.62 -0.02
C ASP A 30 25.13 -10.11 0.36
N LYS A 31 24.12 -10.81 -0.18
CA LYS A 31 23.80 -12.19 0.22
C LYS A 31 24.25 -13.23 -0.83
N GLU A 32 25.19 -14.10 -0.45
CA GLU A 32 25.63 -15.25 -1.27
C GLU A 32 24.88 -16.54 -0.89
N GLY A 33 24.54 -17.38 -1.88
CA GLY A 33 23.89 -18.68 -1.68
C GLY A 33 22.38 -18.69 -1.93
N LEU A 34 21.84 -19.87 -2.24
CA LEU A 34 20.44 -20.06 -2.65
C LEU A 34 19.45 -19.67 -1.54
N ASP A 35 19.67 -20.12 -0.31
CA ASP A 35 18.76 -19.84 0.82
C ASP A 35 18.72 -18.34 1.15
N ALA A 36 19.89 -17.69 1.10
CA ALA A 36 20.02 -16.26 1.36
C ALA A 36 19.32 -15.43 0.26
N ALA A 37 19.36 -15.88 -0.99
CA ALA A 37 18.62 -15.29 -2.10
C ALA A 37 17.10 -15.47 -1.93
N ILE A 38 16.63 -16.67 -1.58
CA ILE A 38 15.21 -16.95 -1.30
C ILE A 38 14.69 -16.06 -0.17
N GLU A 39 15.45 -15.92 0.91
CA GLU A 39 15.10 -15.06 2.03
C GLU A 39 15.01 -13.58 1.59
N ALA A 40 15.98 -13.10 0.80
CA ALA A 40 15.96 -11.74 0.27
C ALA A 40 14.74 -11.49 -0.63
N HIS A 41 14.45 -12.40 -1.56
CA HIS A 41 13.27 -12.28 -2.42
C HIS A 41 11.95 -12.35 -1.62
N SER A 42 11.89 -13.21 -0.61
CA SER A 42 10.74 -13.31 0.29
C SER A 42 10.51 -12.01 1.05
N LEU A 43 11.57 -11.44 1.63
CA LEU A 43 11.50 -10.15 2.31
C LEU A 43 11.08 -9.03 1.35
N ARG A 44 11.68 -8.98 0.15
CA ARG A 44 11.32 -7.98 -0.86
C ARG A 44 9.84 -8.08 -1.25
N GLN A 45 9.30 -9.28 -1.38
CA GLN A 45 7.89 -9.50 -1.69
C GLN A 45 6.96 -9.07 -0.53
N ILE A 46 7.34 -9.33 0.72
CA ILE A 46 6.62 -8.82 1.90
C ILE A 46 6.59 -7.29 1.87
N LEU A 47 7.73 -6.66 1.57
CA LEU A 47 7.83 -5.21 1.46
C LEU A 47 6.98 -4.66 0.31
N PHE A 48 6.90 -5.34 -0.83
CA PHE A 48 5.97 -4.97 -1.90
C PHE A 48 4.52 -5.01 -1.45
N ARG A 49 4.09 -6.06 -0.73
CA ARG A 49 2.73 -6.12 -0.16
C ARG A 49 2.46 -4.94 0.77
N TYR A 50 3.43 -4.60 1.61
CA TYR A 50 3.31 -3.47 2.54
C TYR A 50 3.26 -2.12 1.80
N ILE A 51 4.11 -1.91 0.78
CA ILE A 51 4.07 -0.70 -0.06
C ILE A 51 2.69 -0.55 -0.71
N MET A 52 2.13 -1.62 -1.29
CA MET A 52 0.81 -1.61 -1.92
C MET A 52 -0.31 -1.29 -0.91
N LEU A 53 -0.21 -1.81 0.31
CA LEU A 53 -1.10 -1.46 1.41
C LEU A 53 -1.00 0.03 1.75
N GLU A 54 0.21 0.56 1.92
CA GLU A 54 0.39 1.95 2.31
C GLU A 54 -0.03 2.93 1.21
N ILE A 55 0.17 2.62 -0.08
CA ILE A 55 -0.42 3.43 -1.16
C ILE A 55 -1.94 3.45 -1.06
N ALA A 56 -2.58 2.33 -0.74
CA ALA A 56 -4.03 2.28 -0.53
C ALA A 56 -4.46 3.07 0.72
N ASN A 57 -3.65 3.10 1.78
CA ASN A 57 -3.89 3.95 2.95
C ASN A 57 -3.78 5.44 2.58
N VAL A 58 -2.77 5.83 1.79
CA VAL A 58 -2.66 7.20 1.24
C VAL A 58 -3.90 7.55 0.42
N ALA A 59 -4.40 6.64 -0.41
CA ALA A 59 -5.62 6.84 -1.19
C ALA A 59 -6.85 7.10 -0.31
N ASP A 60 -7.00 6.37 0.80
CA ASP A 60 -8.11 6.56 1.72
C ASP A 60 -8.02 7.91 2.44
N VAL A 61 -6.82 8.30 2.89
CA VAL A 61 -6.57 9.61 3.49
C VAL A 61 -6.84 10.73 2.49
N ALA A 62 -6.44 10.57 1.23
CA ALA A 62 -6.74 11.53 0.17
C ALA A 62 -8.25 11.69 -0.05
N GLY A 63 -9.02 10.59 0.02
CA GLY A 63 -10.47 10.60 -0.09
C GLY A 63 -11.17 11.45 0.97
N ILE A 64 -10.72 11.39 2.22
CA ILE A 64 -11.27 12.21 3.32
C ILE A 64 -10.73 13.64 3.35
N SER A 65 -9.68 13.95 2.57
CA SER A 65 -9.01 15.25 2.56
C SER A 65 -9.52 16.21 1.48
N ARG A 66 -10.46 15.78 0.64
CA ARG A 66 -10.89 16.52 -0.57
C ARG A 66 -11.36 17.96 -0.33
N THR A 67 -11.92 18.28 0.85
CA THR A 67 -12.37 19.66 1.11
C THR A 67 -11.20 20.64 1.21
N LEU A 68 -9.99 20.16 1.53
CA LEU A 68 -8.77 20.98 1.53
C LEU A 68 -8.39 21.46 0.14
N TYR A 69 -8.84 20.77 -0.92
CA TYR A 69 -8.45 21.09 -2.30
C TYR A 69 -8.97 22.45 -2.77
N LYS A 70 -10.00 22.99 -2.12
CA LYS A 70 -10.49 24.34 -2.41
C LYS A 70 -9.45 25.40 -2.06
N ASP A 71 -8.79 25.24 -0.91
CA ASP A 71 -7.81 26.19 -0.39
C ASP A 71 -6.37 25.82 -0.85
N HIS A 72 -6.17 24.56 -1.24
CA HIS A 72 -4.90 23.98 -1.67
C HIS A 72 -5.09 23.20 -3.00
N PRO A 73 -5.32 23.89 -4.13
CA PRO A 73 -5.61 23.25 -5.42
C PRO A 73 -4.47 22.35 -5.93
N GLU A 74 -3.24 22.56 -5.48
CA GLU A 74 -2.10 21.71 -5.78
C GLU A 74 -2.32 20.25 -5.32
N LEU A 75 -3.03 20.05 -4.20
CA LEU A 75 -3.38 18.71 -3.71
C LEU A 75 -4.38 18.01 -4.63
N ALA A 76 -5.33 18.76 -5.21
CA ALA A 76 -6.26 18.23 -6.21
C ALA A 76 -5.51 17.76 -7.46
N THR A 77 -4.55 18.56 -7.94
CA THR A 77 -3.71 18.19 -9.10
C THR A 77 -2.91 16.92 -8.81
N MET A 78 -2.18 16.88 -7.68
CA MET A 78 -1.41 15.68 -7.28
C MET A 78 -2.31 14.44 -7.12
N HIS A 79 -3.49 14.58 -6.50
CA HIS A 79 -4.46 13.49 -6.39
C HIS A 79 -4.96 13.02 -7.77
N SER A 80 -5.21 13.94 -8.71
CA SER A 80 -5.69 13.57 -10.04
C SER A 80 -4.69 12.69 -10.79
N GLU A 81 -3.39 12.99 -10.66
CA GLU A 81 -2.29 12.19 -11.24
C GLU A 81 -2.19 10.79 -10.61
N LEU A 82 -2.55 10.67 -9.34
CA LEU A 82 -2.52 9.40 -8.59
C LEU A 82 -3.84 8.61 -8.66
N SER A 83 -4.93 9.21 -9.14
CA SER A 83 -6.29 8.67 -9.01
C SER A 83 -6.43 7.22 -9.49
N LYS A 84 -5.94 6.91 -10.70
CA LYS A 84 -5.97 5.54 -11.25
C LYS A 84 -5.12 4.57 -10.42
N ALA A 85 -3.93 4.98 -10.00
CA ALA A 85 -3.06 4.16 -9.16
C ALA A 85 -3.70 3.89 -7.78
N PHE A 86 -4.32 4.90 -7.17
CA PHE A 86 -5.07 4.78 -5.92
C PHE A 86 -6.24 3.79 -6.04
N GLU A 87 -7.00 3.82 -7.13
CA GLU A 87 -8.04 2.82 -7.36
C GLU A 87 -7.47 1.41 -7.49
N PHE A 88 -6.36 1.25 -8.22
CA PHE A 88 -5.70 -0.03 -8.42
C PHE A 88 -5.13 -0.61 -7.12
N PHE A 89 -4.39 0.17 -6.34
CA PHE A 89 -3.82 -0.33 -5.09
C PHE A 89 -4.86 -0.56 -4.00
N LYS A 90 -5.99 0.18 -3.99
CA LYS A 90 -7.16 -0.19 -3.16
C LYS A 90 -7.75 -1.53 -3.59
N TYR A 91 -7.86 -1.80 -4.89
CA TYR A 91 -8.31 -3.09 -5.39
C TYR A 91 -7.36 -4.22 -4.94
N ILE A 92 -6.05 -4.05 -5.14
CA ILE A 92 -5.04 -5.02 -4.69
C ILE A 92 -5.13 -5.24 -3.17
N ARG A 93 -5.21 -4.17 -2.37
CA ARG A 93 -5.38 -4.29 -0.92
C ARG A 93 -6.60 -5.13 -0.58
N ASN A 94 -7.73 -4.86 -1.23
CA ASN A 94 -9.00 -5.51 -0.92
C ASN A 94 -9.09 -6.96 -1.43
N LYS A 95 -8.22 -7.39 -2.36
CA LYS A 95 -8.30 -8.73 -2.96
C LYS A 95 -7.13 -9.65 -2.60
N TYR A 96 -5.97 -9.07 -2.31
CA TYR A 96 -4.71 -9.77 -2.11
C TYR A 96 -4.06 -9.46 -0.75
N VAL A 97 -3.86 -8.17 -0.41
CA VAL A 97 -3.02 -7.83 0.75
C VAL A 97 -3.77 -7.90 2.08
N GLY A 98 -4.94 -7.25 2.19
CA GLY A 98 -5.71 -7.17 3.43
C GLY A 98 -6.47 -8.45 3.74
N HIS A 99 -7.02 -9.10 2.71
CA HIS A 99 -7.47 -10.49 2.77
C HIS A 99 -7.29 -11.12 1.39
N LEU A 100 -6.83 -12.37 1.38
CA LEU A 100 -6.74 -13.15 0.15
C LEU A 100 -8.12 -13.72 -0.17
N VAL A 101 -8.79 -13.16 -1.18
CA VAL A 101 -10.15 -13.59 -1.54
C VAL A 101 -10.15 -14.94 -2.27
N PRO A 102 -11.13 -15.83 -1.99
CA PRO A 102 -11.22 -17.14 -2.66
C PRO A 102 -11.31 -17.06 -4.19
N ASP A 103 -12.00 -16.06 -4.74
CA ASP A 103 -12.12 -15.91 -6.19
C ASP A 103 -10.76 -15.61 -6.85
N LEU A 104 -9.89 -14.85 -6.17
CA LEU A 104 -8.54 -14.58 -6.66
C LEU A 104 -7.68 -15.84 -6.63
N THR A 105 -7.79 -16.66 -5.57
CA THR A 105 -7.04 -17.92 -5.50
C THR A 105 -7.51 -18.88 -6.58
N ALA A 106 -8.82 -19.05 -6.77
CA ALA A 106 -9.38 -19.86 -7.85
C ALA A 106 -8.86 -19.41 -9.22
N LYS A 107 -8.86 -18.10 -9.49
CA LYS A 107 -8.29 -17.56 -10.73
C LYS A 107 -6.78 -17.76 -10.85
N THR A 108 -6.06 -17.74 -9.74
CA THR A 108 -4.61 -18.01 -9.74
C THR A 108 -4.33 -19.44 -10.17
N PHE A 109 -5.08 -20.43 -9.67
CA PHE A 109 -4.91 -21.84 -10.08
C PHE A 109 -5.42 -22.13 -11.50
N GLU A 110 -6.40 -21.35 -11.99
CA GLU A 110 -6.85 -21.40 -13.39
C GLU A 110 -5.76 -20.85 -14.34
N TRP A 111 -5.19 -19.69 -14.01
CA TRP A 111 -4.16 -19.01 -14.80
C TRP A 111 -2.80 -19.70 -14.73
N GLN A 112 -2.40 -20.13 -13.53
CA GLN A 112 -1.12 -20.76 -13.23
C GLN A 112 -1.34 -22.17 -12.65
N PRO A 113 -1.65 -23.20 -13.46
CA PRO A 113 -1.84 -24.57 -12.96
C PRO A 113 -0.63 -25.11 -12.19
N HIS A 114 0.59 -24.62 -12.47
CA HIS A 114 1.79 -25.00 -11.71
C HIS A 114 1.73 -24.58 -10.23
N ALA A 115 0.85 -23.65 -9.84
CA ALA A 115 0.59 -23.28 -8.46
C ALA A 115 0.16 -24.47 -7.59
N TYR A 116 -0.47 -25.51 -8.15
CA TYR A 116 -0.80 -26.72 -7.37
C TYR A 116 0.44 -27.38 -6.76
N THR A 117 1.61 -27.19 -7.36
CA THR A 117 2.86 -27.80 -6.87
C THR A 117 3.39 -27.16 -5.58
N THR A 118 2.88 -25.98 -5.18
CA THR A 118 3.31 -25.26 -3.97
C THR A 118 2.51 -25.67 -2.73
N LEU A 119 1.33 -26.28 -2.90
CA LEU A 119 0.41 -26.58 -1.81
C LEU A 119 1.04 -27.55 -0.81
N GLY A 120 1.01 -27.17 0.48
CA GLY A 120 1.56 -27.98 1.58
C GLY A 120 3.08 -27.98 1.70
N LYS A 121 3.81 -27.15 0.94
CA LYS A 121 5.28 -27.05 1.00
C LYS A 121 5.71 -25.76 1.70
N GLU A 122 6.23 -25.89 2.91
CA GLU A 122 6.62 -24.73 3.74
C GLU A 122 8.10 -24.33 3.54
N GLU A 123 8.99 -25.27 3.21
CA GLU A 123 10.45 -25.09 3.38
C GLU A 123 11.24 -24.75 2.10
N SER A 124 10.61 -24.55 0.94
CA SER A 124 11.32 -24.63 -0.37
C SER A 124 11.15 -23.42 -1.31
N GLY A 125 10.90 -22.22 -0.78
CA GLY A 125 10.59 -21.03 -1.60
C GLY A 125 9.25 -21.11 -2.35
N GLN A 126 8.52 -22.21 -2.19
CA GLN A 126 7.21 -22.44 -2.78
C GLN A 126 6.15 -21.42 -2.34
N PRO A 127 6.12 -20.98 -1.06
CA PRO A 127 5.21 -19.89 -0.66
C PRO A 127 5.52 -18.56 -1.37
N LEU A 128 6.81 -18.27 -1.62
CA LEU A 128 7.24 -17.09 -2.38
C LEU A 128 6.74 -17.15 -3.83
N LEU A 129 6.89 -18.30 -4.50
CA LEU A 129 6.37 -18.52 -5.85
C LEU A 129 4.85 -18.39 -5.92
N LEU A 130 4.12 -19.02 -4.99
CA LEU A 130 2.67 -18.90 -4.93
C LEU A 130 2.24 -17.45 -4.77
N SER A 131 2.86 -16.73 -3.84
CA SER A 131 2.61 -15.31 -3.59
C SER A 131 2.92 -14.45 -4.83
N TRP A 132 3.90 -14.84 -5.65
CA TRP A 132 4.26 -14.15 -6.89
C TRP A 132 3.19 -14.35 -7.98
N TRP A 133 2.70 -15.58 -8.15
CA TRP A 133 1.60 -15.88 -9.07
C TRP A 133 0.27 -15.26 -8.66
N VAL A 134 -0.02 -15.21 -7.35
CA VAL A 134 -1.20 -14.49 -6.84
C VAL A 134 -1.10 -12.99 -7.13
N LEU A 135 0.10 -12.39 -6.98
CA LEU A 135 0.34 -10.99 -7.32
C LEU A 135 0.09 -10.73 -8.81
N GLU A 136 0.67 -11.55 -9.69
CA GLU A 136 0.42 -11.46 -11.13
C GLU A 136 -1.08 -11.55 -11.45
N THR A 137 -1.78 -12.51 -10.83
CA THR A 137 -3.20 -12.72 -11.06
C THR A 137 -4.06 -11.55 -10.56
N VAL A 138 -3.72 -10.93 -9.42
CA VAL A 138 -4.48 -9.75 -8.97
C VAL A 138 -4.26 -8.55 -9.88
N ILE A 139 -3.09 -8.42 -10.49
CA ILE A 139 -2.83 -7.39 -11.51
C ILE A 139 -3.73 -7.65 -12.75
N ASN A 140 -3.73 -8.88 -13.25
CA ASN A 140 -4.46 -9.25 -14.46
C ASN A 140 -5.98 -9.29 -14.30
N THR A 141 -6.48 -9.48 -13.08
CA THR A 141 -7.93 -9.41 -12.79
C THR A 141 -8.45 -7.99 -12.63
N TYR A 142 -7.58 -6.96 -12.66
CA TYR A 142 -8.01 -5.56 -12.64
C TYR A 142 -8.43 -5.06 -14.03
N THR A 143 -9.54 -5.62 -14.50
CA THR A 143 -10.12 -5.36 -15.83
C THR A 143 -11.52 -4.77 -15.71
N ASP A 144 -11.97 -4.18 -16.81
CA ASP A 144 -13.34 -3.74 -17.04
C ASP A 144 -13.86 -4.42 -18.33
N PRO A 145 -15.09 -4.97 -18.35
CA PRO A 145 -15.61 -5.67 -19.54
C PRO A 145 -15.67 -4.80 -20.81
N SER A 146 -15.74 -3.48 -20.68
CA SER A 146 -15.85 -2.54 -21.80
C SER A 146 -14.50 -1.99 -22.26
N SER A 147 -13.56 -1.74 -21.32
CA SER A 147 -12.27 -1.13 -21.63
C SER A 147 -11.07 -2.06 -21.51
N GLY A 148 -11.25 -3.33 -21.13
CA GLY A 148 -10.17 -4.29 -20.90
C GLY A 148 -9.37 -3.97 -19.63
N HIS A 149 -8.05 -4.21 -19.65
CA HIS A 149 -7.17 -3.93 -18.51
C HIS A 149 -7.14 -2.43 -18.19
N LYS A 150 -7.32 -2.07 -16.91
CA LYS A 150 -7.52 -0.68 -16.50
C LYS A 150 -6.23 0.13 -16.29
N ILE A 151 -5.09 -0.54 -16.15
CA ILE A 151 -3.79 0.08 -15.82
C ILE A 151 -2.75 -0.20 -16.89
N PHE A 152 -2.55 -1.47 -17.24
CA PHE A 152 -1.56 -1.89 -18.24
C PHE A 152 -2.25 -2.27 -19.55
N GLU A 153 -1.54 -2.11 -20.66
CA GLU A 153 -2.02 -2.56 -21.96
C GLU A 153 -1.89 -4.08 -22.06
N GLY A 154 -2.96 -4.78 -21.72
CA GLY A 154 -3.05 -6.24 -21.77
C GLY A 154 -2.62 -6.94 -20.49
N GLU A 155 -2.43 -8.25 -20.61
CA GLU A 155 -1.97 -9.11 -19.53
C GLU A 155 -0.53 -8.75 -19.13
N THR A 156 -0.19 -9.05 -17.89
CA THR A 156 1.13 -8.88 -17.29
C THR A 156 1.66 -10.25 -16.90
N ASP A 157 2.79 -10.65 -17.45
CA ASP A 157 3.57 -11.82 -17.00
C ASP A 157 4.75 -11.32 -16.17
N LEU A 158 4.72 -11.55 -14.86
CA LEU A 158 5.77 -11.05 -13.96
C LEU A 158 7.09 -11.83 -14.08
N ASN A 159 7.12 -12.93 -14.83
CA ASN A 159 8.35 -13.66 -15.18
C ASN A 159 8.93 -13.17 -16.52
N TYR A 160 8.17 -12.41 -17.30
CA TYR A 160 8.66 -11.73 -18.49
C TYR A 160 9.30 -10.38 -18.09
N PRO A 161 10.62 -10.18 -18.29
CA PRO A 161 11.31 -9.01 -17.74
C PRO A 161 10.70 -7.64 -18.12
N PRO A 162 10.27 -7.40 -19.36
CA PRO A 162 9.63 -6.12 -19.71
C PRO A 162 8.34 -5.83 -18.93
N ASP A 163 7.53 -6.84 -18.64
CA ASP A 163 6.29 -6.68 -17.88
C ASP A 163 6.56 -6.50 -16.38
N GLN A 164 7.56 -7.21 -15.88
CA GLN A 164 8.08 -7.01 -14.52
C GLN A 164 8.58 -5.56 -14.35
N ASP A 165 9.42 -5.07 -15.26
CA ASP A 165 9.94 -3.70 -15.24
C ASP A 165 8.81 -2.67 -15.34
N ARG A 166 7.83 -2.89 -16.23
CA ARG A 166 6.65 -2.04 -16.37
C ARG A 166 5.89 -1.92 -15.04
N PHE A 167 5.63 -3.04 -14.37
CA PHE A 167 4.94 -3.04 -13.07
C PHE A 167 5.77 -2.39 -11.97
N LEU A 168 7.06 -2.73 -11.85
CA LEU A 168 7.94 -2.20 -10.81
C LEU A 168 8.21 -0.70 -10.97
N ASN A 169 8.34 -0.21 -12.21
CA ASN A 169 8.45 1.23 -12.49
C ASN A 169 7.14 1.95 -12.12
N PHE A 170 5.99 1.40 -12.51
CA PHE A 170 4.69 1.96 -12.11
C PHE A 170 4.52 2.02 -10.58
N LEU A 171 4.90 0.96 -9.87
CA LEU A 171 4.89 0.93 -8.41
C LEU A 171 5.83 2.01 -7.83
N GLY A 172 7.08 2.07 -8.29
CA GLY A 172 8.08 3.03 -7.84
C GLY A 172 7.67 4.48 -8.08
N GLU A 173 7.16 4.80 -9.26
CA GLU A 173 6.62 6.14 -9.57
C GLU A 173 5.44 6.50 -8.66
N THR A 174 4.53 5.54 -8.44
CA THR A 174 3.38 5.74 -7.56
C THR A 174 3.83 6.02 -6.13
N VAL A 175 4.84 5.31 -5.64
CA VAL A 175 5.44 5.56 -4.31
C VAL A 175 5.95 6.99 -4.23
N VAL A 176 6.81 7.42 -5.17
CA VAL A 176 7.40 8.76 -5.15
C VAL A 176 6.33 9.85 -5.20
N LYS A 177 5.34 9.71 -6.07
CA LYS A 177 4.21 10.66 -6.18
C LYS A 177 3.36 10.67 -4.91
N SER A 178 3.10 9.50 -4.32
CA SER A 178 2.33 9.38 -3.07
C SER A 178 3.05 10.03 -1.89
N LEU A 179 4.37 9.85 -1.77
CA LEU A 179 5.18 10.49 -0.74
C LEU A 179 5.17 12.03 -0.87
N LYS A 180 5.25 12.55 -2.10
CA LYS A 180 5.11 13.98 -2.36
C LYS A 180 3.74 14.49 -1.95
N TYR A 181 2.67 13.77 -2.33
CA TYR A 181 1.30 14.11 -1.95
C TYR A 181 1.11 14.12 -0.43
N THR A 182 1.55 13.09 0.28
CA THR A 182 1.39 13.01 1.74
C THR A 182 2.20 14.07 2.46
N THR A 183 3.41 14.37 1.98
CA THR A 183 4.24 15.44 2.56
C THR A 183 3.49 16.76 2.51
N ARG A 184 2.97 17.10 1.33
CA ARG A 184 2.19 18.32 1.17
C ARG A 184 0.90 18.31 2.00
N LEU A 185 0.23 17.17 2.08
CA LEU A 185 -0.99 17.04 2.88
C LEU A 185 -0.72 17.24 4.38
N ILE A 186 0.40 16.73 4.89
CA ILE A 186 0.82 16.93 6.29
C ILE A 186 1.10 18.41 6.56
N GLU A 187 1.87 19.07 5.69
CA GLU A 187 2.17 20.50 5.81
C GLU A 187 0.89 21.34 5.93
N VAL A 188 -0.10 21.12 5.06
CA VAL A 188 -1.34 21.92 5.09
C VAL A 188 -2.28 21.56 6.24
N THR A 189 -2.19 20.34 6.76
CA THR A 189 -3.09 19.87 7.82
C THR A 189 -2.55 20.20 9.20
N VAL A 190 -1.24 20.12 9.42
CA VAL A 190 -0.62 20.42 10.72
C VAL A 190 -0.88 21.87 11.15
N GLU A 191 -0.89 22.82 10.20
CA GLU A 191 -1.23 24.23 10.46
C GLU A 191 -2.67 24.43 10.98
N LYS A 192 -3.54 23.43 10.77
CA LYS A 192 -4.95 23.45 11.20
C LYS A 192 -5.21 22.59 12.44
N VAL A 193 -4.19 21.89 12.96
CA VAL A 193 -4.31 21.10 14.19
C VAL A 193 -3.99 21.99 15.38
N GLU A 194 -4.89 22.02 16.35
CA GLU A 194 -4.60 22.59 17.66
C GLU A 194 -3.68 21.63 18.42
N ILE A 195 -2.40 22.01 18.51
CA ILE A 195 -1.38 21.26 19.25
C ILE A 195 -1.27 21.88 20.64
N PRO A 196 -1.56 21.14 21.73
CA PRO A 196 -1.40 21.64 23.08
C PRO A 196 0.04 22.02 23.39
N ASP A 197 0.23 22.97 24.30
CA ASP A 197 1.55 23.30 24.81
C ASP A 197 1.97 22.22 25.81
N LEU A 198 2.74 21.24 25.33
CA LEU A 198 3.15 20.11 26.15
C LEU A 198 4.02 20.51 27.34
N GLU A 199 4.67 21.67 27.34
CA GLU A 199 5.46 22.11 28.51
C GLU A 199 4.54 22.53 29.65
N ASN A 200 3.45 23.22 29.33
CA ASN A 200 2.53 23.78 30.33
C ASN A 200 1.34 22.87 30.64
N ASP A 201 0.88 22.06 29.67
CA ASP A 201 -0.36 21.29 29.77
C ASP A 201 -0.14 19.81 30.14
N TRP A 202 1.11 19.34 30.22
CA TRP A 202 1.44 17.91 30.36
C TRP A 202 0.68 17.22 31.50
N VAL A 203 0.63 17.83 32.69
CA VAL A 203 -0.02 17.23 33.86
C VAL A 203 -1.51 17.01 33.62
N GLN A 204 -2.19 17.99 33.01
CA GLN A 204 -3.62 17.88 32.70
C GLN A 204 -3.88 16.83 31.61
N LEU A 205 -3.03 16.81 30.58
CA LEU A 205 -3.09 15.80 29.53
C LEU A 205 -2.85 14.39 30.08
N ALA A 206 -1.89 14.21 31.00
CA ALA A 206 -1.60 12.93 31.64
C ALA A 206 -2.77 12.45 32.52
N ILE A 207 -3.40 13.34 33.29
CA ILE A 207 -4.61 13.01 34.06
C ILE A 207 -5.74 12.58 33.12
N LYS A 208 -5.95 13.30 32.02
CA LYS A 208 -6.95 12.94 31.01
C LYS A 208 -6.63 11.59 30.36
N ALA A 209 -5.37 11.34 30.04
CA ALA A 209 -4.91 10.07 29.50
C ALA A 209 -5.19 8.90 30.46
N GLY A 210 -4.94 9.08 31.77
CA GLY A 210 -5.23 8.08 32.80
C GLY A 210 -6.71 7.77 33.01
N LYS A 211 -7.61 8.61 32.47
CA LYS A 211 -9.07 8.40 32.45
C LYS A 211 -9.58 7.81 31.14
N THR A 212 -8.69 7.45 30.22
CA THR A 212 -9.08 6.88 28.92
C THR A 212 -9.63 5.48 29.14
N GLU A 213 -10.88 5.27 28.77
CA GLU A 213 -11.50 3.95 28.70
C GLU A 213 -11.33 3.39 27.28
N PHE A 214 -10.89 2.14 27.19
CA PHE A 214 -10.69 1.46 25.92
C PHE A 214 -11.86 0.53 25.64
N GLU A 215 -12.52 0.72 24.50
CA GLU A 215 -13.62 -0.10 24.03
C GLU A 215 -13.42 -0.53 22.58
N TYR A 216 -14.11 -1.59 22.18
CA TYR A 216 -14.14 -2.01 20.78
C TYR A 216 -14.74 -0.90 19.90
N LEU A 217 -13.96 -0.41 18.93
CA LEU A 217 -14.40 0.61 17.98
C LEU A 217 -15.32 -0.01 16.92
N ALA A 218 -16.60 -0.19 17.28
CA ALA A 218 -17.62 -0.63 16.35
C ALA A 218 -17.87 0.42 15.26
N LYS A 219 -18.01 -0.03 14.01
CA LYS A 219 -18.44 0.83 12.91
C LYS A 219 -19.85 1.35 13.25
N LYS A 220 -20.02 2.67 13.40
CA LYS A 220 -21.36 3.26 13.55
C LYS A 220 -22.17 2.85 12.30
N ARG A 221 -23.27 2.12 12.51
CA ARG A 221 -24.21 1.76 11.45
C ARG A 221 -24.87 3.01 10.88
#